data_AF-A0A3Q3Q811-F1
#
_entry.id   AF-A0A3Q3Q811-F1
#
_cell.length_a   1.000
_cell.length_b   1.000
_cell.length_c   1.000
_cell.angle_alpha   90.00
_cell.angle_beta   90.00
_cell.angle_gamma   90.00
#
_symmetry.space_group_name_H-M   'P 1'
#
loop_
_entity.id
_entity.type
_entity.pdbx_description
1 polymer ?
#
loop_
_entity_poly.entity_id
_entity_poly.type
_entity_poly.pdbx_seq_one_letter_code
_entity_poly.pdbx_strand_id
1 'polypeptide(L)'
;MCLAQPMMTTSSRSARSHSILSKLRLTSPPQTTGPSQVPLHVLALYNSTKELIEELGRDRQQSCGQDNTETEYYAKEIYKFNMISGSPENNDLLYCPKGITSKVFRFNVSVMEKNSTNLFRAEFRALRTPNSSAKKNEQRIELYQILQKDDPKAKQRYIGGKNVLTKGTPEWVSFDVTETVREWLMYRQTNLGLEISVHCPCHTFRPNGDIIENANEVLEVTFKGMEVDYDDRSRGKKQKEQLYPHLILMMLPPHRLDAQSSSRRRKRALDTNYCFNNYEENCCVRPLYINFRQDLGWRWIHQPEGYYANFCSGPCPYLRSADTTHSSLLSLYNTLNPEASASPCCVPQDLEPLTILYYVGRSPKVEQLSNMVVKSCKCS
;
A
#
# COMPACT_ATOMS: atom_id res chain seq x y z
N MET A 1 -1.99 -37.33 -9.20
CA MET A 1 -1.30 -37.05 -10.49
C MET A 1 -1.45 -35.58 -10.82
N CYS A 2 -0.39 -34.78 -10.65
CA CYS A 2 -0.35 -33.42 -11.18
C CYS A 2 -0.34 -33.51 -12.71
N LEU A 3 -1.50 -33.34 -13.32
CA LEU A 3 -1.64 -33.27 -14.77
C LEU A 3 -0.93 -31.99 -15.25
N ALA A 4 0.24 -32.16 -15.85
CA ALA A 4 0.80 -31.17 -16.76
C ALA A 4 -0.20 -31.02 -17.92
N GLN A 5 -1.01 -29.96 -17.90
CA GLN A 5 -2.01 -29.68 -18.92
C GLN A 5 -1.58 -28.50 -19.80
N PRO A 6 -1.32 -28.72 -21.10
CA PRO A 6 -1.28 -27.65 -22.10
C PRO A 6 -2.66 -27.02 -22.36
N MET A 7 -3.74 -27.50 -21.73
CA MET A 7 -5.10 -26.91 -21.74
C MET A 7 -5.30 -25.75 -20.75
N MET A 8 -4.24 -25.26 -20.11
CA MET A 8 -4.34 -24.33 -18.98
C MET A 8 -4.73 -22.89 -19.32
N THR A 9 -4.79 -22.43 -20.57
CA THR A 9 -5.16 -21.02 -20.83
C THR A 9 -6.63 -20.73 -20.52
N THR A 10 -7.56 -21.58 -20.93
CA THR A 10 -9.00 -21.44 -20.60
C THR A 10 -9.29 -21.84 -19.15
N SER A 11 -8.66 -22.90 -18.65
CA SER A 11 -8.80 -23.36 -17.26
C SER A 11 -8.24 -22.34 -16.24
N SER A 12 -7.08 -21.75 -16.51
CA SER A 12 -6.51 -20.70 -15.65
C SER A 12 -7.32 -19.41 -15.66
N ARG A 13 -7.92 -19.04 -16.81
CA ARG A 13 -8.85 -17.89 -16.90
C ARG A 13 -10.09 -18.12 -16.03
N SER A 14 -10.71 -19.30 -16.11
CA SER A 14 -11.85 -19.68 -15.26
C SER A 14 -11.49 -19.70 -13.77
N ALA A 15 -10.32 -20.25 -13.42
CA ALA A 15 -9.83 -20.26 -12.04
C ALA A 15 -9.60 -18.84 -11.49
N ARG A 16 -9.08 -17.91 -12.30
CA ARG A 16 -8.90 -16.52 -11.86
C ARG A 16 -10.21 -15.76 -11.76
N SER A 17 -11.14 -15.99 -12.68
CA SER A 17 -12.51 -15.47 -12.60
C SER A 17 -13.16 -15.83 -11.27
N HIS A 18 -13.12 -17.12 -10.90
CA HIS A 18 -13.62 -17.61 -9.62
C HIS A 18 -12.84 -17.04 -8.42
N SER A 19 -11.51 -16.93 -8.51
CA SER A 19 -10.68 -16.37 -7.43
C SER A 19 -11.03 -14.91 -7.12
N ILE A 20 -11.22 -14.08 -8.15
CA ILE A 20 -11.60 -12.67 -7.98
C ILE A 20 -12.98 -12.55 -7.34
N LEU A 21 -13.97 -13.28 -7.87
CA LEU A 21 -15.33 -13.27 -7.33
C LEU A 21 -15.36 -13.77 -5.87
N SER A 22 -14.63 -14.84 -5.56
CA SER A 22 -14.49 -15.37 -4.20
C SER A 22 -13.84 -14.36 -3.24
N LYS A 23 -12.75 -13.70 -3.66
CA LYS A 23 -12.07 -12.67 -2.86
C LYS A 23 -12.92 -11.44 -2.62
N LEU A 24 -13.79 -11.11 -3.57
CA LEU A 24 -14.82 -10.07 -3.43
C LEU A 24 -16.07 -10.56 -2.69
N ARG A 25 -16.19 -11.88 -2.44
CA ARG A 25 -17.40 -12.57 -1.97
C ARG A 25 -18.65 -12.24 -2.80
N LEU A 26 -18.47 -12.11 -4.11
CA LEU A 26 -19.56 -11.97 -5.08
C LEU A 26 -19.87 -13.36 -5.66
N THR A 27 -21.14 -13.74 -5.66
CA THR A 27 -21.60 -14.99 -6.29
C THR A 27 -21.64 -14.88 -7.82
N SER A 28 -21.79 -13.65 -8.34
CA SER A 28 -21.73 -13.32 -9.76
C SER A 28 -21.23 -11.89 -9.96
N PRO A 29 -20.71 -11.54 -11.15
CA PRO A 29 -20.43 -10.16 -11.51
C PRO A 29 -21.62 -9.22 -11.23
N PRO A 30 -21.39 -7.96 -10.78
CA PRO A 30 -22.46 -7.00 -10.59
C PRO A 30 -23.18 -6.73 -11.92
N GLN A 31 -24.52 -6.75 -11.91
CA GLN A 31 -25.33 -6.59 -13.12
C GLN A 31 -25.32 -5.14 -13.67
N THR A 32 -25.04 -4.15 -12.82
CA THR A 32 -24.95 -2.75 -13.24
C THR A 32 -23.53 -2.39 -13.64
N THR A 33 -23.28 -2.23 -14.94
CA THR A 33 -22.10 -1.51 -15.40
C THR A 33 -22.28 -0.05 -15.00
N GLY A 34 -21.45 0.45 -14.08
CA GLY A 34 -21.45 1.86 -13.66
C GLY A 34 -21.27 2.83 -14.84
N PRO A 35 -21.08 4.15 -14.58
CA PRO A 35 -20.94 5.14 -15.64
C PRO A 35 -19.80 4.77 -16.62
N SER A 36 -19.97 5.11 -17.90
CA SER A 36 -18.98 4.83 -18.96
C SER A 36 -17.64 5.53 -18.69
N GLN A 37 -17.69 6.72 -18.09
CA GLN A 37 -16.52 7.47 -17.65
C GLN A 37 -16.51 7.56 -16.12
N VAL A 38 -15.41 7.09 -15.53
CA VAL A 38 -15.19 7.19 -14.10
C VAL A 38 -14.93 8.66 -13.71
N PRO A 39 -15.60 9.20 -12.69
CA PRO A 39 -15.31 10.54 -12.18
C PRO A 39 -13.85 10.68 -11.73
N LEU A 40 -13.27 11.84 -12.02
CA LEU A 40 -11.86 12.17 -11.73
C LEU A 40 -11.45 11.94 -10.26
N HIS A 41 -12.32 12.22 -9.29
CA HIS A 41 -12.00 12.02 -7.87
C HIS A 41 -11.81 10.52 -7.50
N VAL A 42 -12.55 9.62 -8.15
CA VAL A 42 -12.44 8.17 -7.95
C VAL A 42 -11.17 7.64 -8.62
N LEU A 43 -10.86 8.14 -9.82
CA LEU A 43 -9.59 7.82 -10.48
C LEU A 43 -8.39 8.30 -9.67
N ALA A 44 -8.48 9.46 -9.03
CA ALA A 44 -7.42 9.97 -8.16
C ALA A 44 -7.23 9.09 -6.91
N LEU A 45 -8.32 8.57 -6.33
CA LEU A 45 -8.24 7.56 -5.27
C LEU A 45 -7.51 6.31 -5.76
N TYR A 46 -7.94 5.74 -6.89
CA TYR A 46 -7.32 4.57 -7.49
C TYR A 46 -5.82 4.79 -7.76
N ASN A 47 -5.43 5.88 -8.43
CA ASN A 47 -4.04 6.18 -8.74
C ASN A 47 -3.20 6.35 -7.47
N SER A 48 -3.68 7.11 -6.50
CA SER A 48 -2.94 7.32 -5.25
C SER A 48 -2.78 6.03 -4.44
N THR A 49 -3.77 5.13 -4.50
CA THR A 49 -3.66 3.81 -3.86
C THR A 49 -2.70 2.90 -4.60
N LYS A 50 -2.71 2.92 -5.93
CA LYS A 50 -1.77 2.16 -6.75
C LYS A 50 -0.32 2.55 -6.45
N GLU A 51 -0.03 3.85 -6.46
CA GLU A 51 1.31 4.39 -6.11
C GLU A 51 1.72 4.01 -4.68
N LEU A 52 0.81 4.07 -3.70
CA LEU A 52 1.07 3.66 -2.32
C LEU A 52 1.40 2.17 -2.21
N ILE A 53 0.64 1.29 -2.88
CA ILE A 53 0.90 -0.14 -2.83
C ILE A 53 2.24 -0.49 -3.50
N GLU A 54 2.59 0.19 -4.59
CA GLU A 54 3.90 0.02 -5.23
C GLU A 54 5.05 0.45 -4.30
N GLU A 55 4.89 1.57 -3.57
CA GLU A 55 5.84 2.05 -2.57
C GLU A 55 6.01 1.05 -1.42
N LEU A 56 4.90 0.59 -0.81
CA LEU A 56 4.92 -0.43 0.25
C LEU A 56 5.53 -1.76 -0.24
N GLY A 57 5.34 -2.11 -1.51
CA GLY A 57 5.94 -3.28 -2.13
C GLY A 57 7.47 -3.20 -2.20
N ARG A 58 8.02 -2.01 -2.51
CA ARG A 58 9.48 -1.78 -2.52
C ARG A 58 10.06 -1.84 -1.11
N ASP A 59 9.41 -1.21 -0.14
CA ASP A 59 9.85 -1.21 1.26
C ASP A 59 9.85 -2.63 1.86
N ARG A 60 8.85 -3.45 1.51
CA ARG A 60 8.79 -4.87 1.89
C ARG A 60 9.89 -5.73 1.27
N GLN A 61 10.40 -5.39 0.09
CA GLN A 61 11.55 -6.09 -0.48
C GLN A 61 12.85 -5.74 0.26
N GLN A 62 12.92 -4.56 0.88
CA GLN A 62 14.07 -4.09 1.65
C GLN A 62 14.02 -4.55 3.12
N SER A 63 12.82 -4.71 3.69
CA SER A 63 12.61 -5.17 5.06
C SER A 63 12.23 -6.65 5.11
N CYS A 64 13.07 -7.50 5.72
CA CYS A 64 12.77 -8.91 5.99
C CYS A 64 11.73 -9.13 7.12
N GLY A 65 10.77 -8.23 7.28
CA GLY A 65 9.71 -8.30 8.29
C GLY A 65 8.62 -9.31 7.93
N GLN A 66 8.26 -10.18 8.87
CA GLN A 66 7.12 -11.10 8.75
C GLN A 66 5.85 -10.40 9.24
N ASP A 67 4.97 -9.98 8.33
CA ASP A 67 3.62 -9.54 8.69
C ASP A 67 2.56 -10.63 8.40
N ASN A 68 1.54 -10.68 9.27
CA ASN A 68 0.45 -11.66 9.28
C ASN A 68 -0.23 -11.85 7.90
N THR A 69 -0.11 -13.06 7.35
CA THR A 69 -0.48 -13.42 5.97
C THR A 69 -1.97 -13.68 5.72
N GLU A 70 -2.80 -13.85 6.76
CA GLU A 70 -4.23 -14.21 6.62
C GLU A 70 -5.14 -13.01 6.44
N THR A 71 -4.92 -11.93 7.21
CA THR A 71 -5.53 -10.61 6.97
C THR A 71 -5.18 -10.08 5.58
N GLU A 72 -4.10 -10.58 4.99
CA GLU A 72 -3.71 -10.29 3.62
C GLU A 72 -4.61 -11.01 2.59
N TYR A 73 -5.28 -12.14 2.86
CA TYR A 73 -6.01 -12.92 1.84
C TYR A 73 -7.31 -12.26 1.31
N TYR A 74 -8.02 -11.49 2.13
CA TYR A 74 -9.25 -10.83 1.71
C TYR A 74 -9.00 -9.48 1.05
N ALA A 75 -9.96 -9.06 0.23
CA ALA A 75 -9.90 -7.72 -0.33
C ALA A 75 -10.17 -6.66 0.74
N LYS A 76 -9.40 -5.57 0.72
CA LYS A 76 -9.56 -4.43 1.64
C LYS A 76 -10.29 -3.32 0.93
N GLU A 77 -11.27 -2.74 1.59
CA GLU A 77 -11.92 -1.53 1.12
C GLU A 77 -11.04 -0.32 1.41
N ILE A 78 -10.89 0.55 0.42
CA ILE A 78 -10.02 1.70 0.53
C ILE A 78 -10.83 2.99 0.60
N TYR A 79 -10.56 3.78 1.64
CA TYR A 79 -11.19 5.08 1.90
C TYR A 79 -10.13 6.18 1.88
N LYS A 80 -10.45 7.32 1.24
CA LYS A 80 -9.58 8.50 1.22
C LYS A 80 -10.24 9.68 1.93
N PHE A 81 -9.51 10.27 2.86
CA PHE A 81 -9.91 11.46 3.60
C PHE A 81 -8.95 12.60 3.29
N ASN A 82 -9.45 13.62 2.58
CA ASN A 82 -8.66 14.81 2.31
C ASN A 82 -8.45 15.63 3.59
N MET A 83 -7.34 16.35 3.66
CA MET A 83 -7.10 17.33 4.70
C MET A 83 -8.22 18.37 4.73
N ILE A 84 -8.64 18.74 5.93
CA ILE A 84 -9.57 19.83 6.14
C ILE A 84 -8.75 21.09 6.41
N SER A 85 -8.98 22.10 5.58
CA SER A 85 -8.49 23.45 5.85
C SER A 85 -9.27 24.03 7.03
N GLY A 86 -8.72 23.91 8.24
CA GLY A 86 -9.19 24.71 9.36
C GLY A 86 -8.77 26.16 9.17
N SER A 87 -9.55 27.11 9.69
CA SER A 87 -8.97 28.39 10.08
C SER A 87 -7.77 28.09 10.98
N PRO A 88 -6.68 28.87 10.92
CA PRO A 88 -5.74 28.92 12.03
C PRO A 88 -6.57 29.44 13.21
N GLU A 89 -7.24 28.55 13.95
CA GLU A 89 -7.65 28.85 15.32
C GLU A 89 -6.37 29.31 15.96
N ASN A 90 -6.30 30.61 16.27
CA ASN A 90 -5.13 31.29 16.80
C ASN A 90 -4.26 30.29 17.57
N ASN A 91 -3.20 29.82 16.93
CA ASN A 91 -2.05 29.34 17.66
C ASN A 91 -1.40 30.61 18.21
N ASP A 92 -2.07 31.25 19.16
CA ASP A 92 -1.43 32.05 20.19
C ASP A 92 -0.66 31.07 21.10
N LEU A 93 0.30 30.35 20.50
CA LEU A 93 1.54 30.08 21.16
C LEU A 93 2.32 31.38 20.97
N LEU A 94 2.32 32.23 22.00
CA LEU A 94 3.05 33.51 22.09
C LEU A 94 4.58 33.37 21.93
N TYR A 95 5.08 32.27 21.38
CA TYR A 95 6.50 31.97 21.26
C TYR A 95 6.85 31.23 19.96
N CYS A 96 6.46 31.77 18.81
CA CYS A 96 7.09 31.39 17.54
C CYS A 96 7.33 32.64 16.66
N PRO A 97 8.43 33.37 16.88
CA PRO A 97 8.81 34.45 15.98
C PRO A 97 9.45 33.86 14.71
N LYS A 98 8.83 34.16 13.56
CA LYS A 98 9.37 34.15 12.18
C LYS A 98 10.17 32.91 11.76
N GLY A 99 9.43 31.91 11.28
CA GLY A 99 9.93 30.73 10.59
C GLY A 99 9.01 29.57 10.94
N ILE A 100 8.19 29.12 10.00
CA ILE A 100 7.27 28.00 10.25
C ILE A 100 8.13 26.74 10.34
N THR A 101 8.49 26.33 11.55
CA THR A 101 9.29 25.13 11.82
C THR A 101 8.47 23.84 11.67
N SER A 102 7.14 23.96 11.67
CA SER A 102 6.22 22.84 11.57
C SER A 102 4.90 23.17 10.89
N LYS A 103 4.21 22.14 10.42
CA LYS A 103 2.96 22.23 9.66
C LYS A 103 1.96 21.21 10.20
N VAL A 104 0.74 21.66 10.47
CA VAL A 104 -0.33 20.84 11.04
C VAL A 104 -1.35 20.43 9.99
N PHE A 105 -1.77 19.16 10.02
CA PHE A 105 -2.72 18.53 9.12
C PHE A 105 -3.89 17.96 9.93
N ARG A 106 -5.12 18.39 9.63
CA ARG A 106 -6.33 17.93 10.31
C ARG A 106 -7.22 17.12 9.37
N PHE A 107 -7.89 16.10 9.91
CA PHE A 107 -8.74 15.18 9.15
C PHE A 107 -10.04 14.88 9.89
N ASN A 108 -11.13 14.69 9.15
CA ASN A 108 -12.38 14.20 9.71
C ASN A 108 -12.61 12.76 9.28
N VAL A 109 -12.35 11.82 10.19
CA VAL A 109 -12.56 10.37 10.00
C VAL A 109 -13.81 9.86 10.71
N SER A 110 -14.71 10.76 11.15
CA SER A 110 -15.88 10.41 11.98
C SER A 110 -16.80 9.37 11.34
N VAL A 111 -16.87 9.33 10.02
CA VAL A 111 -17.67 8.36 9.26
C VAL A 111 -17.22 6.91 9.52
N MET A 112 -15.96 6.70 9.93
CA MET A 112 -15.36 5.38 10.14
C MET A 112 -15.36 4.92 11.61
N GLU A 113 -15.81 5.74 12.56
CA GLU A 113 -15.78 5.45 14.00
C GLU A 113 -16.48 4.12 14.35
N LYS A 114 -17.60 3.81 13.66
CA LYS A 114 -18.36 2.57 13.84
C LYS A 114 -17.61 1.30 13.43
N ASN A 115 -16.53 1.44 12.68
CA ASN A 115 -15.73 0.35 12.10
C ASN A 115 -14.30 0.34 12.65
N SER A 116 -14.04 0.86 13.86
CA SER A 116 -12.69 1.01 14.41
C SER A 116 -11.86 -0.28 14.45
N THR A 117 -12.49 -1.42 14.75
CA THR A 117 -11.85 -2.75 14.80
C THR A 117 -11.43 -3.28 13.42
N ASN A 118 -11.97 -2.70 12.35
CA ASN A 118 -11.78 -3.15 10.98
C ASN A 118 -10.57 -2.49 10.31
N LEU A 119 -9.91 -1.53 10.97
CA LEU A 119 -8.77 -0.84 10.41
C LEU A 119 -7.57 -1.78 10.28
N PHE A 120 -7.22 -2.09 9.03
CA PHE A 120 -6.05 -2.92 8.70
C PHE A 120 -4.77 -2.07 8.63
N ARG A 121 -4.83 -0.96 7.89
CA ARG A 121 -3.69 -0.04 7.72
C ARG A 121 -4.18 1.38 7.45
N ALA A 122 -3.49 2.38 7.98
CA ALA A 122 -3.71 3.78 7.61
C ALA A 122 -2.39 4.44 7.20
N GLU A 123 -2.43 5.15 6.08
CA GLU A 123 -1.26 5.80 5.49
C GLU A 123 -1.57 7.29 5.29
N PHE A 124 -0.72 8.15 5.84
CA PHE A 124 -0.75 9.58 5.58
C PHE A 124 0.13 9.89 4.38
N ARG A 125 -0.43 10.59 3.38
CA ARG A 125 0.29 11.00 2.16
C ARG A 125 0.24 12.52 1.99
N ALA A 126 1.40 13.11 1.72
CA ALA A 126 1.53 14.52 1.36
C ALA A 126 2.48 14.69 0.17
N LEU A 127 2.09 15.50 -0.81
CA LEU A 127 2.93 15.78 -1.97
C LEU A 127 3.90 16.92 -1.63
N ARG A 128 5.18 16.56 -1.56
CA ARG A 128 6.31 17.47 -1.44
C ARG A 128 6.45 18.29 -2.72
N THR A 129 6.53 19.61 -2.60
CA THR A 129 6.86 20.51 -3.69
C THR A 129 8.29 21.03 -3.57
N PRO A 130 9.03 21.15 -4.69
CA PRO A 130 10.39 21.64 -4.65
C PRO A 130 10.43 23.12 -4.29
N ASN A 131 11.35 23.48 -3.39
CA ASN A 131 11.61 24.87 -3.02
C ASN A 131 12.96 25.30 -3.62
N SER A 132 12.91 26.14 -4.66
CA SER A 132 14.11 26.65 -5.32
C SER A 132 14.95 27.55 -4.40
N SER A 133 14.33 28.21 -3.43
CA SER A 133 14.96 29.09 -2.44
C SER A 133 15.54 28.35 -1.23
N ALA A 134 15.44 27.01 -1.19
CA ALA A 134 15.99 26.21 -0.08
C ALA A 134 17.52 26.32 0.01
N LYS A 135 18.04 26.47 1.24
CA LYS A 135 19.47 26.60 1.51
C LYS A 135 20.17 25.25 1.45
N LYS A 136 19.53 24.20 1.96
CA LYS A 136 20.03 22.83 1.90
C LYS A 136 19.42 22.10 0.72
N ASN A 137 20.04 21.00 0.28
CA ASN A 137 19.50 20.13 -0.79
C ASN A 137 18.66 18.96 -0.23
N GLU A 138 18.86 18.62 1.04
CA GLU A 138 18.19 17.54 1.76
C GLU A 138 17.81 18.06 3.16
N GLN A 139 16.63 17.67 3.64
CA GLN A 139 16.12 17.99 4.96
C GLN A 139 15.42 16.78 5.56
N ARG A 140 15.70 16.49 6.84
CA ARG A 140 14.99 15.45 7.59
C ARG A 140 13.70 16.01 8.18
N ILE A 141 12.58 15.42 7.81
CA ILE A 141 11.26 15.75 8.34
C ILE A 141 10.79 14.64 9.28
N GLU A 142 10.02 15.03 10.29
CA GLU A 142 9.50 14.14 11.31
C GLU A 142 7.99 14.37 11.48
N LEU A 143 7.26 13.27 11.61
CA LEU A 143 5.82 13.27 11.80
C LEU A 143 5.48 12.98 13.25
N TYR A 144 4.57 13.78 13.79
CA TYR A 144 4.08 13.71 15.15
C TYR A 144 2.56 13.65 15.20
N GLN A 145 2.02 12.92 16.18
CA GLN A 145 0.61 13.00 16.60
C GLN A 145 0.47 14.11 17.64
N ILE A 146 -0.51 15.00 17.46
CA ILE A 146 -0.81 16.07 18.41
C ILE A 146 -1.62 15.48 19.57
N LEU A 147 -1.20 15.74 20.83
CA LEU A 147 -1.88 15.29 22.04
C LEU A 147 -2.59 16.46 22.75
N GLN A 148 -3.54 16.15 23.64
CA GLN A 148 -4.24 17.17 24.43
C GLN A 148 -3.28 17.86 25.39
N LYS A 149 -3.50 19.16 25.63
CA LYS A 149 -2.62 20.03 26.43
C LYS A 149 -2.52 19.65 27.92
N ASP A 150 -3.49 18.87 28.42
CA ASP A 150 -3.55 18.45 29.83
C ASP A 150 -2.69 17.22 30.14
N ASP A 151 -2.00 16.63 29.15
CA ASP A 151 -1.08 15.52 29.39
C ASP A 151 0.28 16.07 29.88
N PRO A 152 0.67 15.81 31.15
CA PRO A 152 1.84 16.41 31.77
C PRO A 152 3.18 15.92 31.19
N LYS A 153 3.19 14.93 30.28
CA LYS A 153 4.42 14.26 29.82
C LYS A 153 4.83 14.54 28.37
N ALA A 154 3.90 14.91 27.47
CA ALA A 154 4.27 15.28 26.10
C ALA A 154 3.13 16.00 25.36
N LYS A 155 3.43 17.12 24.69
CA LYS A 155 2.48 17.82 23.79
C LYS A 155 2.26 17.08 22.45
N GLN A 156 3.17 16.18 22.09
CA GLN A 156 3.20 15.49 20.81
C GLN A 156 3.85 14.10 20.96
N ARG A 157 3.41 13.13 20.15
CA ARG A 157 3.97 11.77 20.09
C ARG A 157 4.65 11.54 18.75
N TYR A 158 5.91 11.12 18.75
CA TYR A 158 6.67 10.81 17.54
C TYR A 158 6.10 9.58 16.82
N ILE A 159 5.96 9.65 15.49
CA ILE A 159 5.50 8.55 14.65
C ILE A 159 6.65 8.02 13.79
N GLY A 160 7.35 8.91 13.08
CA GLY A 160 8.41 8.50 12.16
C GLY A 160 9.10 9.70 11.52
N GLY A 161 10.22 9.45 10.83
CA GLY A 161 10.98 10.49 10.13
C GLY A 161 11.51 9.99 8.80
N LYS A 162 11.60 10.90 7.82
CA LYS A 162 12.12 10.65 6.49
C LYS A 162 13.05 11.77 6.07
N ASN A 163 14.13 11.43 5.39
CA ASN A 163 14.94 12.43 4.70
C ASN A 163 14.32 12.70 3.34
N VAL A 164 14.14 13.97 3.02
CA VAL A 164 13.56 14.40 1.75
C VAL A 164 14.47 15.42 1.08
N LEU A 165 14.54 15.36 -0.25
CA LEU A 165 15.19 16.43 -1.00
C LEU A 165 14.37 17.72 -0.84
N THR A 166 15.02 18.87 -0.76
CA THR A 166 14.33 20.17 -0.72
C THR A 166 14.07 20.69 -2.14
N LYS A 167 14.96 20.35 -3.08
CA LYS A 167 14.90 20.70 -4.51
C LYS A 167 14.51 19.47 -5.35
N GLY A 168 14.45 19.63 -6.68
CA GLY A 168 14.21 18.53 -7.62
C GLY A 168 12.74 18.33 -8.01
N THR A 169 12.33 17.08 -8.24
CA THR A 169 10.98 16.74 -8.70
C THR A 169 10.00 16.58 -7.53
N PRO A 170 8.73 16.99 -7.68
CA PRO A 170 7.71 16.71 -6.67
C PRO A 170 7.63 15.23 -6.33
N GLU A 171 7.43 14.91 -5.06
CA GLU A 171 7.49 13.53 -4.55
C GLU A 171 6.43 13.31 -3.47
N TRP A 172 5.78 12.14 -3.49
CA TRP A 172 4.87 11.76 -2.41
C TRP A 172 5.65 11.26 -1.21
N VAL A 173 5.38 11.85 -0.05
CA VAL A 173 5.87 11.34 1.23
C VAL A 173 4.73 10.60 1.92
N SER A 174 4.98 9.35 2.30
CA SER A 174 4.06 8.49 3.03
C SER A 174 4.53 8.23 4.47
N PHE A 175 3.59 8.08 5.41
CA PHE A 175 3.86 7.62 6.77
C PHE A 175 2.76 6.68 7.26
N ASP A 176 3.18 5.57 7.87
CA ASP A 176 2.28 4.66 8.56
C ASP A 176 1.75 5.33 9.83
N VAL A 177 0.46 5.62 9.83
CA VAL A 177 -0.27 6.27 10.93
C VAL A 177 -1.36 5.34 11.46
N THR A 178 -1.22 4.03 11.24
CA THR A 178 -2.23 3.02 11.59
C THR A 178 -2.62 3.09 13.05
N GLU A 179 -1.66 3.18 13.96
CA GLU A 179 -1.93 3.23 15.41
C GLU A 179 -2.62 4.55 15.81
N THR A 180 -2.12 5.68 15.28
CA THR A 180 -2.70 7.00 15.52
C THR A 180 -4.16 7.08 15.07
N VAL A 181 -4.45 6.59 13.86
CA VAL A 181 -5.82 6.59 13.32
C VAL A 181 -6.70 5.60 14.09
N ARG A 182 -6.17 4.45 14.52
CA ARG A 182 -6.90 3.51 15.38
C ARG A 182 -7.35 4.20 16.67
N GLU A 183 -6.47 4.95 17.31
CA GLU A 183 -6.78 5.73 18.51
C GLU A 183 -7.88 6.78 18.24
N TRP A 184 -7.82 7.48 17.10
CA TRP A 184 -8.84 8.45 16.70
C TRP A 184 -10.22 7.83 16.45
N LEU A 185 -10.26 6.62 15.89
CA LEU A 185 -11.51 5.88 15.64
C LEU A 185 -12.12 5.33 16.93
N MET A 186 -11.29 4.99 17.92
CA MET A 186 -11.77 4.56 19.25
C MET A 186 -12.22 5.75 20.10
N TYR A 187 -11.46 6.85 20.08
CA TYR A 187 -11.71 8.02 20.89
C TYR A 187 -11.69 9.29 20.04
N ARG A 188 -12.87 9.75 19.62
CA ARG A 188 -13.00 10.94 18.76
C ARG A 188 -12.24 12.17 19.26
N GLN A 189 -12.12 12.34 20.58
CA GLN A 189 -11.47 13.48 21.22
C GLN A 189 -9.94 13.51 21.05
N THR A 190 -9.32 12.40 20.63
CA THR A 190 -7.87 12.31 20.39
C THR A 190 -7.49 12.76 18.97
N ASN A 191 -8.47 12.98 18.09
CA ASN A 191 -8.24 13.46 16.73
C ASN A 191 -7.95 14.97 16.69
N LEU A 192 -6.73 15.34 17.05
CA LEU A 192 -6.22 16.71 17.02
C LEU A 192 -5.39 17.02 15.77
N GLY A 193 -5.11 16.01 14.95
CA GLY A 193 -4.33 16.10 13.73
C GLY A 193 -2.89 15.60 13.87
N LEU A 194 -2.17 15.71 12.76
CA LEU A 194 -0.76 15.35 12.63
C LEU A 194 0.07 16.61 12.43
N GLU A 195 1.32 16.60 12.87
CA GLU A 195 2.27 17.68 12.68
C GLU A 195 3.52 17.15 11.99
N ILE A 196 3.91 17.76 10.86
CA ILE A 196 5.23 17.55 10.28
C ILE A 196 6.12 18.70 10.75
N SER A 197 7.23 18.37 11.39
CA SER A 197 8.26 19.34 11.78
C SER A 197 9.62 18.96 11.24
N VAL A 198 10.55 19.90 11.26
CA VAL A 198 11.97 19.61 11.10
C VAL A 198 12.48 18.77 12.28
N HIS A 199 13.53 17.99 12.05
CA HIS A 199 14.26 17.29 13.10
C HIS A 199 14.79 18.30 14.14
N CYS A 200 14.36 18.17 15.40
CA CYS A 200 14.66 19.09 16.51
C CYS A 200 14.56 20.60 16.16
N PRO A 201 13.36 21.22 16.33
CA PRO A 201 13.14 22.65 16.05
C PRO A 201 14.05 23.65 16.80
N CYS A 202 14.81 23.22 17.82
CA CYS A 202 15.62 24.05 18.70
C CYS A 202 17.14 23.91 18.51
N HIS A 203 17.62 23.05 17.61
CA HIS A 203 19.03 22.66 17.57
C HIS A 203 19.53 22.45 16.12
N THR A 204 20.56 23.20 15.70
CA THR A 204 21.23 22.97 14.40
C THR A 204 22.63 22.40 14.59
N PHE A 205 23.08 21.47 13.74
CA PHE A 205 24.40 20.85 13.86
C PHE A 205 25.46 21.55 13.01
N ARG A 206 26.66 21.74 13.56
CA ARG A 206 27.87 22.10 12.79
C ARG A 206 28.44 20.85 12.08
N PRO A 207 29.25 21.01 11.02
CA PRO A 207 29.99 19.91 10.40
C PRO A 207 30.88 19.14 11.39
N ASN A 208 31.25 19.78 12.50
CA ASN A 208 32.08 19.23 13.56
C ASN A 208 31.27 18.46 14.63
N GLY A 209 29.94 18.38 14.49
CA GLY A 209 29.05 17.68 15.42
C GLY A 209 28.46 18.53 16.55
N ASP A 210 28.88 19.79 16.71
CA ASP A 210 28.38 20.68 17.76
C ASP A 210 26.93 21.12 17.51
N ILE A 211 26.13 21.19 18.59
CA ILE A 211 24.74 21.64 18.57
C ILE A 211 24.69 23.17 18.80
N ILE A 212 24.01 23.89 17.91
CA ILE A 212 23.73 25.33 18.02
C ILE A 212 22.29 25.49 18.51
N GLU A 213 22.14 25.92 19.75
CA GLU A 213 20.85 26.07 20.45
C GLU A 213 20.05 27.33 20.06
N ASN A 214 20.69 28.29 19.38
CA ASN A 214 20.10 29.61 19.08
C ASN A 214 19.68 29.79 17.61
N ALA A 215 19.70 28.71 16.81
CA ALA A 215 19.32 28.75 15.41
C ALA A 215 18.21 27.73 15.15
N ASN A 216 17.03 28.24 14.83
CA ASN A 216 15.88 27.42 14.47
C ASN A 216 16.00 27.03 12.99
N GLU A 217 15.97 25.73 12.72
CA GLU A 217 15.83 25.24 11.35
C GLU A 217 14.41 25.50 10.86
N VAL A 218 14.28 26.17 9.72
CA VAL A 218 12.97 26.42 9.09
C VAL A 218 12.60 25.22 8.24
N LEU A 219 11.32 24.85 8.23
CA LEU A 219 10.82 23.85 7.30
C LEU A 219 10.89 24.45 5.89
N GLU A 220 11.92 24.08 5.14
CA GLU A 220 12.15 24.58 3.78
C GLU A 220 11.25 23.84 2.77
N VAL A 221 10.82 22.64 3.13
CA VAL A 221 9.93 21.82 2.32
C VAL A 221 8.50 22.36 2.36
N THR A 222 7.93 22.57 1.18
CA THR A 222 6.52 22.93 1.03
C THR A 222 5.69 21.73 0.63
N PHE A 223 4.42 21.73 1.04
CA PHE A 223 3.46 20.69 0.68
C PHE A 223 2.31 21.30 -0.10
N LYS A 224 1.94 20.67 -1.22
CA LYS A 224 0.90 21.19 -2.10
C LYS A 224 -0.44 21.26 -1.36
N GLY A 225 -1.15 22.38 -1.49
CA GLY A 225 -2.47 22.57 -0.86
C GLY A 225 -2.45 23.12 0.57
N MET A 226 -1.30 23.57 1.05
CA MET A 226 -1.11 24.22 2.36
C MET A 226 -1.00 25.75 2.26
N GLU A 227 -0.86 26.28 1.04
CA GLU A 227 -0.82 27.73 0.78
C GLU A 227 -2.24 28.20 0.43
N VAL A 228 -2.64 29.33 1.03
CA VAL A 228 -3.91 29.99 0.70
C VAL A 228 -3.73 30.65 -0.66
N ASP A 229 -4.18 29.99 -1.73
CA ASP A 229 -4.30 30.60 -3.06
C ASP A 229 -5.28 31.79 -2.94
N TYR A 230 -4.78 33.00 -2.68
CA TYR A 230 -5.58 34.23 -2.65
C TYR A 230 -6.13 34.61 -4.03
N ASP A 231 -5.64 33.98 -5.10
CA ASP A 231 -5.91 34.36 -6.48
C ASP A 231 -6.43 33.21 -7.37
N ASP A 232 -7.52 32.55 -6.98
CA ASP A 232 -8.21 31.66 -7.93
C ASP A 232 -9.74 31.69 -7.76
N ARG A 233 -10.30 32.87 -8.09
CA ARG A 233 -11.68 32.96 -8.54
C ARG A 233 -11.74 32.42 -9.97
N SER A 234 -12.13 31.16 -10.10
CA SER A 234 -12.86 30.62 -11.26
C SER A 234 -12.02 30.03 -12.41
N ARG A 235 -11.35 28.87 -12.22
CA ARG A 235 -11.39 27.70 -13.14
C ARG A 235 -10.33 26.65 -12.74
N GLY A 236 -10.67 25.70 -11.85
CA GLY A 236 -9.76 24.56 -11.60
C GLY A 236 -9.90 23.77 -10.30
N LYS A 237 -10.81 24.15 -9.38
CA LYS A 237 -10.92 23.57 -8.02
C LYS A 237 -10.96 22.02 -7.98
N LYS A 238 -11.61 21.36 -8.95
CA LYS A 238 -11.80 19.90 -8.96
C LYS A 238 -10.56 19.07 -9.30
N GLN A 239 -9.58 19.62 -10.03
CA GLN A 239 -8.30 18.93 -10.28
C GLN A 239 -7.28 19.20 -9.18
N LYS A 240 -7.30 20.40 -8.58
CA LYS A 240 -6.39 20.77 -7.48
C LYS A 240 -6.62 19.92 -6.23
N GLU A 241 -7.86 19.54 -5.92
CA GLU A 241 -8.24 18.70 -4.75
C GLU A 241 -7.53 17.34 -4.66
N GLN A 242 -6.99 16.83 -5.77
CA GLN A 242 -6.38 15.50 -5.83
C GLN A 242 -4.98 15.44 -5.20
N LEU A 243 -4.29 16.58 -5.12
CA LEU A 243 -2.89 16.69 -4.71
C LEU A 243 -2.74 17.20 -3.27
N TYR A 244 -3.85 17.38 -2.55
CA TYR A 244 -3.81 17.77 -1.15
C TYR A 244 -3.35 16.60 -0.28
N PRO A 245 -2.78 16.90 0.90
CA PRO A 245 -2.47 15.89 1.90
C PRO A 245 -3.75 15.12 2.25
N HIS A 246 -3.64 13.81 2.37
CA HIS A 246 -4.79 12.96 2.63
C HIS A 246 -4.40 11.69 3.38
N LEU A 247 -5.38 11.07 4.03
CA LEU A 247 -5.27 9.76 4.64
C LEU A 247 -5.87 8.71 3.71
N ILE A 248 -5.18 7.58 3.58
CA ILE A 248 -5.71 6.37 2.95
C ILE A 248 -5.91 5.33 4.05
N LEU A 249 -7.16 4.95 4.30
CA LEU A 249 -7.53 3.90 5.24
C LEU A 249 -7.87 2.63 4.46
N MET A 250 -7.23 1.52 4.82
CA MET A 250 -7.53 0.18 4.34
C MET A 250 -8.32 -0.54 5.42
N MET A 251 -9.57 -0.86 5.14
CA MET A 251 -10.50 -1.47 6.09
C MET A 251 -10.82 -2.91 5.66
N LEU A 252 -10.91 -3.81 6.63
CA LEU A 252 -11.42 -5.17 6.45
C LEU A 252 -12.94 -5.17 6.71
N PRO A 253 -13.78 -5.49 5.72
CA PRO A 253 -15.23 -5.54 5.94
C PRO A 253 -15.59 -6.49 7.09
N PRO A 254 -16.51 -6.11 8.00
CA PRO A 254 -16.79 -6.88 9.23
C PRO A 254 -17.29 -8.29 8.93
N HIS A 255 -18.01 -8.48 7.82
CA HIS A 255 -18.46 -9.80 7.36
C HIS A 255 -17.33 -10.77 6.99
N ARG A 256 -16.07 -10.30 6.88
CA ARG A 256 -14.91 -11.10 6.44
C ARG A 256 -13.99 -11.58 7.59
N LEU A 257 -14.37 -11.36 8.85
CA LEU A 257 -13.52 -11.62 10.03
C LEU A 257 -13.56 -13.07 10.58
N ASP A 258 -14.47 -13.93 10.12
CA ASP A 258 -14.77 -15.25 10.74
C ASP A 258 -13.95 -16.46 10.25
N ALA A 259 -12.69 -16.33 9.82
CA ALA A 259 -11.90 -17.50 9.42
C ALA A 259 -10.46 -17.42 9.94
N GLN A 260 -10.14 -18.27 10.93
CA GLN A 260 -8.80 -18.39 11.54
C GLN A 260 -8.07 -19.68 11.08
N SER A 261 -6.73 -19.59 10.94
CA SER A 261 -5.69 -20.65 10.85
C SER A 261 -5.21 -21.03 9.44
N SER A 262 -3.94 -21.38 9.14
CA SER A 262 -2.70 -21.61 9.91
C SER A 262 -1.45 -21.16 9.11
N SER A 263 -0.37 -20.77 9.80
CA SER A 263 0.87 -20.21 9.23
C SER A 263 1.90 -21.26 8.78
N ARG A 264 2.53 -21.05 7.61
CA ARG A 264 3.75 -21.77 7.14
C ARG A 264 4.88 -20.79 6.85
N ARG A 265 6.09 -21.08 7.36
CA ARG A 265 7.32 -20.29 7.12
C ARG A 265 7.73 -20.29 5.63
N ARG A 266 8.14 -19.12 5.13
CA ARG A 266 8.70 -18.90 3.78
C ARG A 266 10.20 -19.23 3.74
N LYS A 267 10.66 -19.85 2.65
CA LYS A 267 12.07 -19.99 2.23
C LYS A 267 12.22 -19.36 0.84
N ARG A 268 13.40 -18.86 0.47
CA ARG A 268 13.62 -18.06 -0.76
C ARG A 268 13.51 -18.93 -2.02
N ALA A 269 12.91 -18.39 -3.08
CA ALA A 269 12.80 -19.03 -4.40
C ALA A 269 13.15 -18.03 -5.52
N LEU A 270 13.25 -18.52 -6.76
CA LEU A 270 13.63 -17.75 -7.94
C LEU A 270 12.54 -16.71 -8.32
N ASP A 271 12.98 -15.49 -8.64
CA ASP A 271 12.12 -14.33 -8.87
C ASP A 271 11.74 -14.12 -10.36
N THR A 272 10.89 -13.12 -10.64
CA THR A 272 10.51 -12.75 -12.01
C THR A 272 11.69 -12.31 -12.87
N ASN A 273 12.69 -11.66 -12.27
CA ASN A 273 13.81 -11.08 -13.01
C ASN A 273 14.70 -12.19 -13.60
N TYR A 274 14.87 -13.29 -12.87
CA TYR A 274 15.60 -14.45 -13.36
C TYR A 274 14.81 -15.22 -14.42
N CYS A 275 13.53 -15.51 -14.16
CA CYS A 275 12.69 -16.34 -15.05
C CYS A 275 12.31 -15.67 -16.37
N PHE A 276 12.31 -14.33 -16.45
CA PHE A 276 11.97 -13.62 -17.68
C PHE A 276 13.18 -13.36 -18.58
N ASN A 277 14.38 -13.29 -18.00
CA ASN A 277 15.62 -13.08 -18.74
C ASN A 277 16.26 -14.38 -19.24
N ASN A 278 15.99 -15.50 -18.57
CA ASN A 278 16.52 -16.81 -18.94
C ASN A 278 15.40 -17.73 -19.43
N TYR A 279 15.65 -18.46 -20.51
CA TYR A 279 14.79 -19.55 -20.94
C TYR A 279 15.04 -20.79 -20.06
N GLU A 280 14.55 -20.74 -18.82
CA GLU A 280 14.62 -21.87 -17.90
C GLU A 280 13.54 -22.88 -18.31
N GLU A 281 13.89 -24.15 -18.51
CA GLU A 281 12.89 -25.18 -18.82
C GLU A 281 12.20 -25.72 -17.57
N ASN A 282 12.89 -25.67 -16.42
CA ASN A 282 12.39 -26.09 -15.11
C ASN A 282 11.28 -25.15 -14.56
N CYS A 283 10.72 -25.49 -13.39
CA CYS A 283 9.71 -24.68 -12.70
C CYS A 283 10.13 -23.19 -12.57
N CYS A 284 9.46 -22.34 -13.35
CA CYS A 284 9.67 -20.90 -13.36
C CYS A 284 8.34 -20.16 -13.53
N VAL A 285 8.36 -18.85 -13.24
CA VAL A 285 7.24 -17.97 -13.53
C VAL A 285 7.22 -17.62 -15.02
N ARG A 286 6.03 -17.68 -15.63
CA ARG A 286 5.79 -17.36 -17.04
C ARG A 286 4.85 -16.16 -17.14
N PRO A 287 5.13 -15.23 -18.08
CA PRO A 287 4.29 -14.05 -18.26
C PRO A 287 2.92 -14.45 -18.80
N LEU A 288 1.87 -13.92 -18.20
CA LEU A 288 0.49 -14.07 -18.69
C LEU A 288 -0.27 -12.78 -18.42
N TYR A 289 -0.60 -12.07 -19.49
CA TYR A 289 -1.47 -10.91 -19.43
C TYR A 289 -2.93 -11.36 -19.55
N ILE A 290 -3.80 -10.82 -18.69
CA ILE A 290 -5.24 -11.06 -18.73
C ILE A 290 -5.93 -9.73 -18.94
N ASN A 291 -6.68 -9.62 -20.03
CA ASN A 291 -7.55 -8.50 -20.31
C ASN A 291 -8.96 -8.79 -19.79
N PHE A 292 -9.48 -7.96 -18.88
CA PHE A 292 -10.80 -8.21 -18.28
C PHE A 292 -11.92 -8.22 -19.31
N ARG A 293 -11.84 -7.37 -20.34
CA ARG A 293 -12.87 -7.28 -21.38
C ARG A 293 -12.77 -8.42 -22.38
N GLN A 294 -11.57 -8.69 -22.90
CA GLN A 294 -11.38 -9.65 -23.99
C GLN A 294 -11.35 -11.10 -23.49
N ASP A 295 -10.66 -11.38 -22.37
CA ASP A 295 -10.44 -12.75 -21.91
C ASP A 295 -11.51 -13.25 -20.93
N LEU A 296 -12.13 -12.33 -20.17
CA LEU A 296 -13.15 -12.66 -19.16
C LEU A 296 -14.55 -12.12 -19.50
N GLY A 297 -14.68 -11.28 -20.53
CA GLY A 297 -15.96 -10.65 -20.91
C GLY A 297 -16.48 -9.65 -19.87
N TRP A 298 -15.65 -9.24 -18.92
CA TRP A 298 -16.04 -8.37 -17.81
C TRP A 298 -15.97 -6.89 -18.20
N ARG A 299 -17.11 -6.22 -18.09
CA ARG A 299 -17.25 -4.77 -18.35
C ARG A 299 -17.47 -3.94 -17.07
N TRP A 300 -17.57 -4.61 -15.93
CA TRP A 300 -17.89 -4.00 -14.64
C TRP A 300 -16.65 -3.53 -13.86
N ILE A 301 -15.45 -4.03 -14.22
CA ILE A 301 -14.16 -3.51 -13.75
C ILE A 301 -13.76 -2.37 -14.68
N HIS A 302 -13.60 -1.17 -14.12
CA HIS A 302 -13.22 0.03 -14.86
C HIS A 302 -11.72 0.25 -14.89
N GLN A 303 -11.00 -0.11 -13.81
CA GLN A 303 -9.54 -0.05 -13.75
C GLN A 303 -8.97 -1.22 -12.94
N PRO A 304 -7.81 -1.80 -13.36
CA PRO A 304 -7.16 -1.60 -14.65
C PRO A 304 -7.92 -2.33 -15.78
N GLU A 305 -7.59 -2.07 -17.05
CA GLU A 305 -8.20 -2.78 -18.19
C GLU A 305 -7.73 -4.24 -18.32
N GLY A 306 -6.54 -4.51 -17.79
CA GLY A 306 -5.93 -5.83 -17.69
C GLY A 306 -4.70 -5.79 -16.79
N TYR A 307 -4.14 -6.95 -16.50
CA TYR A 307 -2.98 -7.07 -15.63
C TYR A 307 -2.12 -8.29 -15.97
N TYR A 308 -0.84 -8.23 -15.62
CA TYR A 308 0.08 -9.37 -15.70
C TYR A 308 -0.12 -10.26 -14.50
N ALA A 309 -0.92 -11.30 -14.69
CA ALA A 309 -1.27 -12.22 -13.64
C ALA A 309 -0.15 -13.24 -13.39
N ASN A 310 0.60 -13.58 -14.45
CA ASN A 310 1.68 -14.58 -14.47
C ASN A 310 1.25 -15.97 -13.97
N PHE A 311 2.00 -17.01 -14.28
CA PHE A 311 1.70 -18.36 -13.80
C PHE A 311 2.96 -19.18 -13.64
N CYS A 312 2.91 -20.17 -12.76
CA CYS A 312 4.02 -21.10 -12.55
C CYS A 312 3.89 -22.27 -13.52
N SER A 313 4.97 -22.56 -14.26
CA SER A 313 5.00 -23.69 -15.18
C SER A 313 6.43 -24.20 -15.36
N GLY A 314 6.55 -25.52 -15.43
CA GLY A 314 7.80 -26.24 -15.64
C GLY A 314 7.87 -27.51 -14.79
N PRO A 315 8.69 -28.48 -15.19
CA PRO A 315 8.94 -29.68 -14.40
C PRO A 315 9.70 -29.33 -13.12
N CYS A 316 9.37 -30.07 -12.06
CA CYS A 316 10.06 -30.03 -10.78
C CYS A 316 10.82 -31.35 -10.59
N PRO A 317 12.10 -31.43 -10.98
CA PRO A 317 12.88 -32.63 -10.72
C PRO A 317 13.10 -32.77 -9.20
N TYR A 318 12.95 -34.00 -8.68
CA TYR A 318 13.14 -34.33 -7.25
C TYR A 318 14.56 -34.10 -6.71
N LEU A 319 15.51 -33.70 -7.56
CA LEU A 319 16.94 -33.69 -7.26
C LEU A 319 17.50 -32.33 -6.86
N ARG A 320 16.69 -31.26 -6.77
CA ARG A 320 17.16 -29.90 -6.39
C ARG A 320 16.64 -29.38 -5.04
N SER A 321 15.95 -30.20 -4.26
CA SER A 321 15.50 -29.83 -2.91
C SER A 321 16.49 -30.37 -1.85
N ALA A 322 17.76 -29.95 -1.90
CA ALA A 322 18.81 -30.43 -0.99
C ALA A 322 18.72 -29.82 0.43
N ASP A 323 17.63 -29.14 0.77
CA ASP A 323 17.56 -28.25 1.94
C ASP A 323 16.99 -28.90 3.22
N THR A 324 16.62 -30.18 3.21
CA THR A 324 16.17 -30.91 4.42
C THR A 324 16.52 -32.40 4.37
N THR A 325 16.84 -33.02 5.50
CA THR A 325 17.10 -34.48 5.60
C THR A 325 15.91 -35.33 5.16
N HIS A 326 14.68 -34.81 5.28
CA HIS A 326 13.45 -35.46 4.83
C HIS A 326 13.31 -35.46 3.30
N SER A 327 13.83 -34.45 2.59
CA SER A 327 13.79 -34.41 1.13
C SER A 327 14.81 -35.36 0.48
N SER A 328 15.96 -35.60 1.13
CA SER A 328 16.91 -36.63 0.69
C SER A 328 16.32 -38.04 0.76
N LEU A 329 15.57 -38.35 1.83
CA LEU A 329 14.90 -39.64 2.01
C LEU A 329 13.75 -39.84 1.02
N LEU A 330 12.94 -38.80 0.74
CA LEU A 330 11.88 -38.88 -0.27
C LEU A 330 12.45 -39.11 -1.68
N SER A 331 13.54 -38.43 -2.04
CA SER A 331 14.17 -38.60 -3.35
C SER A 331 14.73 -40.02 -3.55
N LEU A 332 15.26 -40.63 -2.47
CA LEU A 332 15.74 -42.02 -2.49
C LEU A 332 14.58 -43.05 -2.56
N TYR A 333 13.49 -42.77 -1.84
CA TYR A 333 12.28 -43.61 -1.87
C TYR A 333 11.66 -43.68 -3.27
N ASN A 334 11.83 -42.63 -4.07
CA ASN A 334 11.25 -42.51 -5.41
C ASN A 334 12.04 -43.25 -6.48
N THR A 335 13.36 -43.34 -6.34
CA THR A 335 14.17 -44.23 -7.18
C THR A 335 13.83 -45.70 -6.96
N LEU A 336 13.25 -46.05 -5.80
CA LEU A 336 12.85 -47.40 -5.46
C LEU A 336 11.39 -47.72 -5.85
N ASN A 337 10.50 -46.71 -5.87
CA ASN A 337 9.10 -46.89 -6.25
C ASN A 337 8.50 -45.64 -6.95
N PRO A 338 8.78 -45.44 -8.25
CA PRO A 338 8.30 -44.28 -8.99
C PRO A 338 6.77 -44.24 -9.20
N GLU A 339 6.07 -45.38 -9.12
CA GLU A 339 4.60 -45.44 -9.24
C GLU A 339 3.86 -45.05 -7.95
N ALA A 340 4.53 -45.08 -6.80
CA ALA A 340 3.90 -44.84 -5.49
C ALA A 340 4.15 -43.43 -4.93
N SER A 341 4.89 -42.56 -5.65
CA SER A 341 5.34 -41.28 -5.10
C SER A 341 4.71 -40.03 -5.71
N ALA A 342 4.43 -39.05 -4.85
CA ALA A 342 3.83 -37.77 -5.21
C ALA A 342 4.88 -36.81 -5.79
N SER A 343 4.80 -36.55 -7.11
CA SER A 343 5.67 -35.57 -7.79
C SER A 343 5.50 -34.16 -7.25
N PRO A 344 6.60 -33.43 -6.98
CA PRO A 344 6.53 -32.04 -6.55
C PRO A 344 5.90 -31.23 -7.68
N CYS A 345 5.00 -30.33 -7.33
CA CYS A 345 4.29 -29.51 -8.31
C CYS A 345 4.83 -28.08 -8.28
N CYS A 346 4.88 -27.45 -9.45
CA CYS A 346 5.34 -26.07 -9.59
C CYS A 346 4.22 -25.12 -9.15
N VAL A 347 4.35 -24.53 -7.96
CA VAL A 347 3.32 -23.71 -7.32
C VAL A 347 3.82 -22.30 -7.05
N PRO A 348 2.93 -21.28 -7.04
CA PRO A 348 3.31 -19.92 -6.69
C PRO A 348 3.73 -19.83 -5.22
N GLN A 349 4.79 -19.05 -4.96
CA GLN A 349 5.27 -18.77 -3.63
C GLN A 349 4.96 -17.34 -3.22
N ASP A 350 5.53 -16.35 -3.90
CA ASP A 350 5.28 -14.94 -3.63
C ASP A 350 4.24 -14.41 -4.60
N LEU A 351 3.22 -13.78 -4.02
CA LEU A 351 2.10 -13.22 -4.75
C LEU A 351 1.90 -11.77 -4.35
N GLU A 352 1.62 -10.92 -5.34
CA GLU A 352 1.33 -9.51 -5.13
C GLU A 352 -0.18 -9.21 -5.22
N PRO A 353 -0.65 -8.20 -4.48
CA PRO A 353 -2.02 -7.73 -4.58
C PRO A 353 -2.26 -6.92 -5.87
N LEU A 354 -3.52 -6.85 -6.29
CA LEU A 354 -4.02 -6.06 -7.39
C LEU A 354 -5.13 -5.13 -6.89
N THR A 355 -4.95 -3.82 -7.06
CA THR A 355 -6.02 -2.84 -6.81
C THR A 355 -6.97 -2.78 -7.99
N ILE A 356 -8.27 -2.82 -7.73
CA ILE A 356 -9.31 -2.69 -8.74
C ILE A 356 -10.31 -1.59 -8.40
N LEU A 357 -10.94 -1.04 -9.43
CA LEU A 357 -12.05 -0.09 -9.33
C LEU A 357 -13.26 -0.64 -10.06
N TYR A 358 -14.38 -0.70 -9.36
CA TYR A 358 -15.67 -1.12 -9.91
C TYR A 358 -16.84 -0.36 -9.28
N TYR A 359 -18.05 -0.57 -9.78
CA TYR A 359 -19.26 0.03 -9.25
C TYR A 359 -20.23 -1.01 -8.72
N VAL A 360 -20.83 -0.71 -7.56
CA VAL A 360 -22.02 -1.41 -7.05
C VAL A 360 -23.17 -0.42 -7.09
N GLY A 361 -24.08 -0.60 -8.05
CA GLY A 361 -25.11 0.39 -8.36
C GLY A 361 -24.51 1.72 -8.82
N ARG A 362 -24.71 2.79 -8.03
CA ARG A 362 -24.13 4.13 -8.27
C ARG A 362 -22.90 4.43 -7.42
N SER A 363 -22.51 3.51 -6.52
CA SER A 363 -21.39 3.73 -5.60
C SER A 363 -20.08 3.21 -6.20
N PRO A 364 -19.03 4.04 -6.34
CA PRO A 364 -17.71 3.57 -6.73
C PRO A 364 -17.05 2.84 -5.55
N LYS A 365 -16.38 1.72 -5.83
CA LYS A 365 -15.64 0.92 -4.87
C LYS A 365 -14.22 0.68 -5.37
N VAL A 366 -13.24 1.11 -4.57
CA VAL A 366 -11.82 0.80 -4.78
C VAL A 366 -11.42 -0.26 -3.76
N GLU A 367 -11.02 -1.42 -4.25
CA GLU A 367 -10.65 -2.57 -3.40
C GLU A 367 -9.30 -3.13 -3.82
N GLN A 368 -8.55 -3.61 -2.83
CA GLN A 368 -7.27 -4.29 -3.06
C GLN A 368 -7.46 -5.81 -2.95
N LEU A 369 -7.44 -6.51 -4.08
CA LEU A 369 -7.44 -7.97 -4.13
C LEU A 369 -6.05 -8.50 -3.80
N SER A 370 -5.91 -9.46 -2.90
CA SER A 370 -4.59 -10.06 -2.65
C SER A 370 -4.32 -11.29 -3.49
N ASN A 371 -3.06 -11.70 -3.54
CA ASN A 371 -2.62 -12.94 -4.15
C ASN A 371 -3.02 -13.09 -5.63
N MET A 372 -2.97 -11.98 -6.38
CA MET A 372 -3.46 -11.93 -7.77
C MET A 372 -2.35 -12.05 -8.81
N VAL A 373 -1.16 -11.55 -8.50
CA VAL A 373 -0.01 -11.51 -9.40
C VAL A 373 1.08 -12.45 -8.90
N VAL A 374 1.50 -13.42 -9.71
CA VAL A 374 2.58 -14.35 -9.35
C VAL A 374 3.94 -13.68 -9.56
N LYS A 375 4.78 -13.66 -8.51
CA LYS A 375 6.15 -13.14 -8.54
C LYS A 375 7.23 -14.22 -8.52
N SER A 376 7.03 -15.26 -7.72
CA SER A 376 7.99 -16.37 -7.63
C SER A 376 7.27 -17.71 -7.62
N CYS A 377 7.97 -18.73 -8.08
CA CYS A 377 7.48 -20.11 -8.14
C CYS A 377 8.44 -21.02 -7.38
N LYS A 378 7.89 -22.09 -6.81
CA LYS A 378 8.66 -23.13 -6.14
C LYS A 378 8.13 -24.52 -6.48
N CYS A 379 8.97 -25.52 -6.26
CA CYS A 379 8.57 -26.92 -6.25
C CYS A 379 8.20 -27.34 -4.83
N SER A 380 7.00 -27.88 -4.63
CA SER A 380 6.55 -28.40 -3.33
C SER A 380 5.77 -29.69 -3.42
#